data_AF-A0A7S3TQU6-F1
#
_entry.id   AF-A0A7S3TQU6-F1
#
_cell.length_a   1.000
_cell.length_b   1.000
_cell.length_c   1.000
_cell.angle_alpha   90.00
_cell.angle_beta   90.00
_cell.angle_gamma   90.00
#
_symmetry.space_group_name_H-M   'P 1'
#
loop_
_entity.id
_entity.type
_entity.pdbx_description
1 polymer ?
#
loop_
_entity_poly.entity_id
_entity_poly.type
_entity_poly.pdbx_seq_one_letter_code
_entity_poly.pdbx_strand_id
1 'polypeptide(L)'
;GGSTVTFPQKTIFDSLKSHGVSFGFYLNSTCGTDENPCHGEDPHNPDSASAINTPDVAMEGVGRHKDRFFSQELFYHQAASGTLPRLVWLHPPIQACDHPCHDIAKGERFLKDIYEALRAGPNWHRTVFFVAYDDAGGFYDHVVPPSEGVPSDDSPCHIPGSHSRCGPAFDFRRLGLRTSAMLISPWVPKGSVFQRPTGPTPTSEFELTSIPATVKRLFNLSVFLTARDAWAGSFDELLQTTRPRDDTPIHLPDAPLPSRPWDPPPQKDIGSPSEMPRTLILDRFDAVNSRPQHCSSIHGGEREMECAGPGVANLKQQR
;
A
#
# COMPACT_ATOMS: atom_id res chain seq x y z
N GLY A 1 -19.08 14.00 -8.15
CA GLY A 1 -19.41 12.72 -7.52
C GLY A 1 -19.22 11.58 -8.49
N GLY A 2 -19.00 10.36 -7.99
CA GLY A 2 -18.88 9.11 -8.74
C GLY A 2 -20.22 8.63 -9.31
N SER A 3 -20.15 7.78 -10.33
CA SER A 3 -21.28 7.40 -11.19
C SER A 3 -22.20 6.31 -10.65
N THR A 4 -22.13 5.97 -9.36
CA THR A 4 -23.01 4.94 -8.75
C THR A 4 -23.96 5.56 -7.73
N VAL A 5 -25.18 5.02 -7.69
CA VAL A 5 -26.26 5.49 -6.80
C VAL A 5 -25.93 5.19 -5.34
N THR A 6 -25.08 4.19 -5.08
CA THR A 6 -24.66 3.72 -3.75
C THR A 6 -23.50 4.51 -3.16
N PHE A 7 -22.52 4.93 -3.98
CA PHE A 7 -21.34 5.68 -3.51
C PHE A 7 -21.04 6.89 -4.42
N PRO A 8 -21.84 7.97 -4.30
CA PRO A 8 -21.75 9.13 -5.17
C PRO A 8 -20.50 9.99 -4.91
N GLN A 9 -19.69 9.70 -3.89
CA GLN A 9 -18.46 10.45 -3.62
C GLN A 9 -17.36 10.09 -4.63
N LYS A 10 -16.59 11.10 -5.04
CA LYS A 10 -15.38 10.89 -5.86
C LYS A 10 -14.25 10.43 -4.96
N THR A 11 -13.42 9.52 -5.45
CA THR A 11 -12.14 9.18 -4.83
C THR A 11 -11.03 10.07 -5.39
N ILE A 12 -9.84 10.00 -4.79
CA ILE A 12 -8.65 10.64 -5.34
C ILE A 12 -8.31 10.07 -6.73
N PHE A 13 -8.58 8.79 -6.95
CA PHE A 13 -8.34 8.09 -8.22
C PHE A 13 -9.25 8.57 -9.35
N ASP A 14 -10.52 8.89 -9.04
CA ASP A 14 -11.42 9.55 -10.00
C ASP A 14 -10.85 10.92 -10.42
N SER A 15 -10.28 11.66 -9.47
CA SER A 15 -9.65 12.96 -9.72
C SER A 15 -8.40 12.81 -10.59
N LEU A 16 -7.53 11.83 -10.30
CA LEU A 16 -6.35 11.53 -11.13
C LEU A 16 -6.75 11.16 -12.56
N LYS A 17 -7.74 10.27 -12.72
CA LYS A 17 -8.25 9.86 -14.04
C LYS A 17 -8.76 11.04 -14.85
N SER A 18 -9.57 11.91 -14.24
CA SER A 18 -10.12 13.10 -14.92
C SER A 18 -9.07 14.14 -15.31
N HIS A 19 -7.90 14.16 -14.65
CA HIS A 19 -6.78 15.05 -14.97
C HIS A 19 -5.69 14.37 -15.81
N GLY A 20 -5.94 13.16 -16.31
CA GLY A 20 -4.97 12.43 -17.15
C GLY A 20 -3.69 12.02 -16.41
N VAL A 21 -3.72 11.95 -15.08
CA VAL A 21 -2.57 11.51 -14.27
C VAL A 21 -2.60 9.99 -14.21
N SER A 22 -1.52 9.34 -14.67
CA SER A 22 -1.41 7.88 -14.62
C SER A 22 -1.26 7.39 -13.18
N PHE A 23 -2.02 6.35 -12.84
CA PHE A 23 -1.91 5.65 -11.56
C PHE A 23 -2.12 4.14 -11.73
N GLY A 24 -1.66 3.36 -10.75
CA GLY A 24 -1.87 1.91 -10.69
C GLY A 24 -1.82 1.38 -9.27
N PHE A 25 -2.61 0.34 -9.02
CA PHE A 25 -2.60 -0.47 -7.81
C PHE A 25 -1.79 -1.74 -8.09
N TYR A 26 -0.80 -2.02 -7.27
CA TYR A 26 0.11 -3.15 -7.43
C TYR A 26 -0.02 -4.04 -6.22
N LEU A 27 -0.47 -5.26 -6.47
CA LEU A 27 -0.77 -6.25 -5.43
C LEU A 27 -0.04 -7.53 -5.77
N ASN A 28 0.21 -8.36 -4.75
CA ASN A 28 0.87 -9.66 -4.91
C ASN A 28 -0.04 -10.72 -5.56
N SER A 29 -1.15 -10.33 -6.20
CA SER A 29 -2.03 -11.19 -6.97
C SER A 29 -2.55 -10.43 -8.19
N THR A 30 -2.18 -10.86 -9.39
CA THR A 30 -2.76 -10.33 -10.64
C THR A 30 -3.70 -11.29 -11.29
N CYS A 31 -5.00 -11.07 -11.11
CA CYS A 31 -6.02 -11.51 -12.06
C CYS A 31 -7.28 -10.63 -12.04
N GLY A 32 -7.20 -9.34 -11.68
CA GLY A 32 -8.36 -8.45 -11.79
C GLY A 32 -9.63 -8.94 -11.06
N THR A 33 -10.78 -8.39 -11.44
CA THR A 33 -12.11 -8.69 -10.87
C THR A 33 -12.81 -9.88 -11.52
N ASP A 34 -12.06 -10.65 -12.29
CA ASP A 34 -12.61 -11.71 -13.11
C ASP A 34 -12.44 -12.97 -12.26
N GLU A 35 -13.54 -13.69 -12.01
CA GLU A 35 -13.75 -14.72 -10.98
C GLU A 35 -12.83 -15.97 -11.03
N ASN A 36 -11.60 -15.85 -11.51
CA ASN A 36 -10.57 -16.88 -11.52
C ASN A 36 -9.44 -16.54 -10.53
N PRO A 37 -9.21 -17.39 -9.51
CA PRO A 37 -8.10 -17.22 -8.58
C PRO A 37 -6.74 -17.39 -9.29
N CYS A 38 -5.78 -16.56 -8.89
CA CYS A 38 -4.46 -16.55 -9.49
C CYS A 38 -3.63 -17.74 -9.02
N HIS A 39 -2.91 -18.34 -9.96
CA HIS A 39 -1.93 -19.40 -9.75
C HIS A 39 -1.06 -19.14 -8.50
N GLY A 40 -1.41 -19.81 -7.40
CA GLY A 40 -0.79 -19.64 -6.08
C GLY A 40 -1.82 -19.55 -4.94
N GLU A 41 -3.06 -19.18 -5.25
CA GLU A 41 -4.22 -19.39 -4.40
C GLU A 41 -4.85 -20.74 -4.78
N ASP A 42 -4.80 -21.71 -3.84
CA ASP A 42 -5.31 -23.06 -4.02
C ASP A 42 -6.84 -23.06 -4.21
N PRO A 43 -7.39 -23.58 -5.32
CA PRO A 43 -8.84 -23.68 -5.56
C PRO A 43 -9.59 -24.60 -4.58
N HIS A 44 -8.88 -25.26 -3.64
CA HIS A 44 -9.46 -26.05 -2.55
C HIS A 44 -9.33 -25.39 -1.16
N ASN A 45 -8.70 -24.22 -1.05
CA ASN A 45 -8.45 -23.55 0.22
C ASN A 45 -9.35 -22.31 0.40
N PRO A 46 -10.38 -22.36 1.29
CA PRO A 46 -11.29 -21.24 1.53
C PRO A 46 -10.66 -20.01 2.23
N ASP A 47 -9.37 -20.03 2.54
CA ASP A 47 -8.65 -18.92 3.19
C ASP A 47 -7.97 -17.93 2.19
N SER A 48 -8.28 -17.98 0.89
CA SER A 48 -7.63 -17.14 -0.15
C SER A 48 -8.16 -15.69 -0.30
N ALA A 49 -9.01 -15.22 0.62
CA ALA A 49 -9.59 -13.88 0.52
C ALA A 49 -8.75 -12.82 1.25
N SER A 50 -7.76 -12.17 0.62
CA SER A 50 -7.15 -11.00 1.30
C SER A 50 -6.59 -9.85 0.47
N ALA A 51 -6.40 -9.94 -0.85
CA ALA A 51 -5.95 -8.76 -1.60
C ALA A 51 -7.11 -7.87 -2.07
N ILE A 52 -8.25 -8.45 -2.50
CA ILE A 52 -9.40 -7.69 -3.05
C ILE A 52 -10.44 -7.37 -1.96
N ASN A 53 -10.39 -8.05 -0.81
CA ASN A 53 -11.35 -7.86 0.28
C ASN A 53 -10.83 -6.98 1.43
N THR A 54 -9.65 -6.37 1.32
CA THR A 54 -9.22 -5.35 2.27
C THR A 54 -9.97 -4.05 2.00
N PRO A 55 -10.42 -3.34 3.05
CA PRO A 55 -11.21 -2.11 2.88
C PRO A 55 -10.48 -1.04 2.05
N ASP A 56 -9.16 -1.09 1.90
CA ASP A 56 -8.42 -0.09 1.13
C ASP A 56 -8.57 -0.22 -0.39
N VAL A 57 -8.82 -1.43 -0.90
CA VAL A 57 -8.96 -1.69 -2.35
C VAL A 57 -10.29 -2.33 -2.74
N ALA A 58 -11.06 -2.82 -1.76
CA ALA A 58 -12.43 -3.33 -1.93
C ALA A 58 -13.49 -2.21 -2.06
N MET A 59 -13.12 -0.95 -1.81
CA MET A 59 -14.07 0.16 -1.85
C MET A 59 -14.62 0.34 -3.26
N GLU A 60 -15.96 0.44 -3.37
CA GLU A 60 -16.67 0.54 -4.65
C GLU A 60 -16.09 1.67 -5.53
N GLY A 61 -15.68 2.79 -4.92
CA GLY A 61 -15.05 3.90 -5.61
C GLY A 61 -13.66 3.62 -6.18
N VAL A 62 -12.90 2.71 -5.57
CA VAL A 62 -11.61 2.21 -6.08
C VAL A 62 -11.85 1.16 -7.17
N GLY A 63 -12.82 0.25 -6.94
CA GLY A 63 -13.24 -0.78 -7.90
C GLY A 63 -13.69 -0.26 -9.27
N ARG A 64 -14.12 1.02 -9.36
CA ARG A 64 -14.38 1.71 -10.64
C ARG A 64 -13.16 1.76 -11.58
N HIS A 65 -11.96 1.54 -11.06
CA HIS A 65 -10.69 1.56 -11.78
C HIS A 65 -10.07 0.17 -11.93
N LYS A 66 -10.90 -0.87 -12.12
CA LYS A 66 -10.43 -2.26 -12.29
C LYS A 66 -9.33 -2.44 -13.36
N ASP A 67 -9.32 -1.59 -14.39
CA ASP A 67 -8.28 -1.57 -15.44
C ASP A 67 -6.91 -1.06 -14.96
N ARG A 68 -6.78 -0.73 -13.66
CA ARG A 68 -5.59 -0.15 -13.03
C ARG A 68 -4.99 -1.04 -11.94
N PHE A 69 -5.44 -2.28 -11.84
CA PHE A 69 -4.88 -3.28 -10.93
C PHE A 69 -3.83 -4.12 -11.67
N PHE A 70 -2.64 -4.25 -11.07
CA PHE A 70 -1.44 -4.82 -11.67
C PHE A 70 -0.67 -5.68 -10.67
N SER A 71 0.31 -6.43 -11.17
CA SER A 71 1.09 -7.36 -10.35
C SER A 71 2.20 -6.62 -9.70
N GLN A 72 2.54 -7.05 -8.51
CA GLN A 72 3.79 -6.65 -7.91
C GLN A 72 5.01 -7.03 -8.79
N GLU A 73 4.94 -8.12 -9.55
CA GLU A 73 5.95 -8.43 -10.59
C GLU A 73 6.07 -7.31 -11.64
N LEU A 74 4.94 -6.84 -12.18
CA LEU A 74 4.92 -5.73 -13.13
C LEU A 74 5.49 -4.44 -12.52
N PHE A 75 5.26 -4.19 -11.22
CA PHE A 75 5.89 -3.08 -10.52
C PHE A 75 7.42 -3.14 -10.65
N TYR A 76 8.04 -4.29 -10.37
CA TYR A 76 9.50 -4.42 -10.46
C TYR A 76 10.03 -4.18 -11.88
N HIS A 77 9.36 -4.72 -12.91
CA HIS A 77 9.71 -4.47 -14.31
C HIS A 77 9.57 -2.99 -14.70
N GLN A 78 8.50 -2.34 -14.26
CA GLN A 78 8.26 -0.93 -14.55
C GLN A 78 9.21 -0.01 -13.76
N ALA A 79 9.57 -0.37 -12.53
CA ALA A 79 10.56 0.33 -11.73
C ALA A 79 11.94 0.28 -12.41
N ALA A 80 12.35 -0.91 -12.87
CA ALA A 80 13.62 -1.11 -13.56
C ALA A 80 13.68 -0.37 -14.92
N SER A 81 12.59 -0.39 -15.68
CA SER A 81 12.51 0.26 -17.00
C SER A 81 12.18 1.76 -16.96
N GLY A 82 11.81 2.29 -15.79
CA GLY A 82 11.42 3.70 -15.64
C GLY A 82 10.03 4.03 -16.19
N THR A 83 9.15 3.03 -16.30
CA THR A 83 7.82 3.14 -16.93
C THR A 83 6.67 3.12 -15.91
N LEU A 84 6.96 3.21 -14.61
CA LEU A 84 5.94 3.33 -13.56
C LEU A 84 5.00 4.52 -13.82
N PRO A 85 3.71 4.40 -13.43
CA PRO A 85 2.77 5.51 -13.45
C PRO A 85 3.18 6.59 -12.43
N ARG A 86 2.54 7.76 -12.51
CA ARG A 86 2.87 8.89 -11.61
C ARG A 86 2.47 8.64 -10.16
N LEU A 87 1.39 7.90 -9.92
CA LEU A 87 1.02 7.41 -8.59
C LEU A 87 0.99 5.87 -8.60
N VAL A 88 1.72 5.28 -7.67
CA VAL A 88 1.77 3.82 -7.47
C VAL A 88 1.23 3.55 -6.07
N TRP A 89 0.18 2.74 -5.97
CA TRP A 89 -0.32 2.23 -4.70
C TRP A 89 0.12 0.78 -4.55
N LEU A 90 0.97 0.50 -3.58
CA LEU A 90 1.45 -0.86 -3.28
C LEU A 90 0.66 -1.42 -2.12
N HIS A 91 0.11 -2.61 -2.30
CA HIS A 91 -0.52 -3.37 -1.21
C HIS A 91 0.33 -4.61 -0.91
N PRO A 92 0.81 -4.78 0.33
CA PRO A 92 1.61 -5.95 0.68
C PRO A 92 0.78 -7.24 0.63
N PRO A 93 1.40 -8.40 0.43
CA PRO A 93 0.72 -9.67 0.71
C PRO A 93 0.43 -9.78 2.20
N ILE A 94 -0.65 -10.49 2.57
CA ILE A 94 -1.08 -10.64 3.97
C ILE A 94 0.04 -11.15 4.90
N GLN A 95 0.89 -12.07 4.44
CA GLN A 95 2.00 -12.59 5.27
C GLN A 95 3.11 -11.57 5.54
N ALA A 96 3.11 -10.43 4.84
CA ALA A 96 4.12 -9.37 4.92
C ALA A 96 3.49 -7.98 5.05
N CYS A 97 2.25 -7.90 5.56
CA CYS A 97 1.55 -6.63 5.77
C CYS A 97 1.80 -6.03 7.16
N ASP A 98 2.66 -6.64 7.97
CA ASP A 98 2.94 -6.26 9.36
C ASP A 98 1.73 -6.28 10.32
N HIS A 99 0.58 -6.79 9.89
CA HIS A 99 -0.58 -6.93 10.77
C HIS A 99 -0.23 -7.81 11.98
N PRO A 100 -0.67 -7.46 13.20
CA PRO A 100 -0.44 -8.28 14.38
C PRO A 100 -0.94 -9.71 14.15
N CYS A 101 -0.03 -10.69 14.27
CA CYS A 101 -0.14 -12.13 13.95
C CYS A 101 0.72 -12.59 12.76
N HIS A 102 1.18 -11.66 11.91
CA HIS A 102 2.10 -11.94 10.82
C HIS A 102 3.55 -11.61 11.18
N ASP A 103 4.46 -12.18 10.40
CA ASP A 103 5.88 -12.11 10.66
C ASP A 103 6.45 -10.78 10.16
N ILE A 104 6.81 -9.89 11.08
CA ILE A 104 7.39 -8.58 10.77
C ILE A 104 8.65 -8.71 9.90
N ALA A 105 9.42 -9.79 10.02
CA ALA A 105 10.59 -9.99 9.16
C ALA A 105 10.22 -10.08 7.68
N LYS A 106 9.03 -10.60 7.35
CA LYS A 106 8.51 -10.65 5.97
C LYS A 106 8.11 -9.25 5.48
N GLY A 107 7.51 -8.41 6.33
CA GLY A 107 7.19 -7.02 5.98
C GLY A 107 8.42 -6.14 5.82
N GLU A 108 9.41 -6.27 6.72
CA GLU A 108 10.73 -5.64 6.58
C GLU A 108 11.40 -6.02 5.25
N ARG A 109 11.32 -7.30 4.89
CA ARG A 109 11.80 -7.79 3.59
C ARG A 109 11.06 -7.15 2.42
N PHE A 110 9.73 -7.08 2.49
CA PHE A 110 8.90 -6.45 1.47
C PHE A 110 9.28 -4.98 1.27
N LEU A 111 9.39 -4.19 2.35
CA LEU A 111 9.79 -2.79 2.28
C LEU A 111 11.19 -2.61 1.68
N LYS A 112 12.13 -3.48 2.06
CA LYS A 112 13.49 -3.51 1.47
C LYS A 112 13.45 -3.73 -0.04
N ASP A 113 12.74 -4.76 -0.51
CA ASP A 113 12.69 -5.10 -1.94
C ASP A 113 12.06 -3.97 -2.77
N ILE A 114 10.99 -3.33 -2.26
CA ILE A 114 10.38 -2.16 -2.89
C ILE A 114 11.35 -0.97 -2.95
N TYR A 115 12.01 -0.64 -1.82
CA TYR A 115 12.97 0.45 -1.76
C TYR A 115 14.10 0.25 -2.78
N GLU A 116 14.74 -0.93 -2.79
CA GLU A 116 15.88 -1.20 -3.65
C GLU A 116 15.50 -1.21 -5.13
N ALA A 117 14.30 -1.68 -5.47
CA ALA A 117 13.76 -1.60 -6.83
C ALA A 117 13.59 -0.15 -7.30
N LEU A 118 12.99 0.71 -6.48
CA LEU A 118 12.84 2.14 -6.78
C LEU A 118 14.18 2.87 -6.84
N ARG A 119 15.08 2.54 -5.92
CA ARG A 119 16.41 3.14 -5.76
C ARG A 119 17.34 2.86 -6.93
N ALA A 120 17.25 1.64 -7.48
CA ALA A 120 18.02 1.24 -8.64
C ALA A 120 17.41 1.75 -9.96
N GLY A 121 16.10 2.01 -9.97
CA GLY A 121 15.38 2.54 -11.12
C GLY A 121 15.91 3.89 -11.65
N PRO A 122 15.72 4.19 -12.94
CA PRO A 122 16.21 5.43 -13.56
C PRO A 122 15.50 6.69 -13.02
N ASN A 123 14.31 6.53 -12.42
CA ASN A 123 13.49 7.63 -11.93
C ASN A 123 13.71 7.95 -10.44
N TRP A 124 14.67 7.33 -9.73
CA TRP A 124 14.90 7.54 -8.29
C TRP A 124 14.93 9.03 -7.87
N HIS A 125 15.63 9.88 -8.62
CA HIS A 125 15.71 11.33 -8.37
C HIS A 125 14.39 12.09 -8.55
N ARG A 126 13.32 11.40 -8.95
CA ARG A 126 11.96 11.93 -9.14
C ARG A 126 10.91 11.12 -8.38
N THR A 127 11.35 10.26 -7.45
CA THR A 127 10.49 9.38 -6.66
C THR A 127 10.33 9.89 -5.24
N VAL A 128 9.10 9.82 -4.74
CA VAL A 128 8.76 9.90 -3.32
C VAL A 128 8.11 8.58 -2.97
N PHE A 129 8.73 7.81 -2.07
CA PHE A 129 8.17 6.58 -1.54
C PHE A 129 7.61 6.86 -0.15
N PHE A 130 6.31 6.67 0.01
CA PHE A 130 5.60 6.88 1.26
C PHE A 130 5.13 5.54 1.81
N VAL A 131 5.46 5.27 3.07
CA VAL A 131 5.00 4.09 3.80
C VAL A 131 4.11 4.59 4.93
N ALA A 132 2.89 4.08 4.99
CA ALA A 132 1.95 4.33 6.08
C ALA A 132 1.26 3.04 6.47
N TYR A 133 0.91 2.95 7.74
CA TYR A 133 0.10 1.89 8.31
C TYR A 133 -1.35 2.37 8.43
N ASP A 134 -2.30 1.49 8.11
CA ASP A 134 -3.73 1.76 8.12
C ASP A 134 -4.28 1.94 9.54
N ASP A 135 -3.71 1.22 10.52
CA ASP A 135 -4.03 1.36 11.94
C ASP A 135 -2.81 1.28 12.89
N ALA A 136 -3.08 1.34 14.20
CA ALA A 136 -2.06 1.39 15.25
C ALA A 136 -1.60 -0.01 15.73
N GLY A 137 -2.14 -1.10 15.17
CA GLY A 137 -1.80 -2.48 15.51
C GLY A 137 -2.20 -2.92 16.93
N GLY A 138 -2.98 -2.12 17.66
CA GLY A 138 -3.45 -2.44 19.01
C GLY A 138 -2.41 -2.30 20.13
N PHE A 139 -1.21 -1.81 19.83
CA PHE A 139 -0.19 -1.51 20.83
C PHE A 139 -0.48 -0.19 21.56
N TYR A 140 0.06 -0.05 22.78
CA TYR A 140 -0.06 1.19 23.54
C TYR A 140 0.73 2.32 22.88
N ASP A 141 0.07 3.45 22.64
CA ASP A 141 0.70 4.73 22.32
C ASP A 141 0.34 5.77 23.40
N HIS A 142 1.32 6.57 23.81
CA HIS A 142 1.17 7.55 24.88
C HIS A 142 0.58 8.89 24.41
N VAL A 143 0.52 9.13 23.10
CA VAL A 143 0.02 10.37 22.52
C VAL A 143 -1.50 10.36 22.53
N VAL A 144 -2.06 11.37 23.18
CA VAL A 144 -3.50 11.62 23.16
C VAL A 144 -3.91 12.04 21.74
N PRO A 145 -4.90 11.37 21.11
CA PRO A 145 -5.35 11.75 19.78
C PRO A 145 -5.81 13.21 19.69
N PRO A 146 -5.30 13.99 18.72
CA PRO A 146 -5.73 15.37 18.51
C PRO A 146 -7.23 15.48 18.18
N SER A 147 -7.88 16.51 18.71
CA SER A 147 -9.31 16.81 18.47
C SER A 147 -9.57 18.29 18.15
N GLU A 148 -8.57 19.15 18.27
CA GLU A 148 -8.74 20.58 18.05
C GLU A 148 -8.81 20.90 16.55
N GLY A 149 -9.87 21.60 16.13
CA GLY A 149 -10.06 22.04 14.74
C GLY A 149 -10.20 20.92 13.72
N VAL A 150 -10.28 19.66 14.17
CA VAL A 150 -10.48 18.48 13.34
C VAL A 150 -11.86 18.55 12.66
N PRO A 151 -11.92 18.60 11.32
CA PRO A 151 -13.20 18.57 10.61
C PRO A 151 -13.93 17.26 10.81
N SER A 152 -15.25 17.34 10.95
CA SER A 152 -16.16 16.17 10.89
C SER A 152 -16.03 15.48 9.54
N ASP A 153 -16.45 14.22 9.49
CA ASP A 153 -16.70 13.56 8.22
C ASP A 153 -17.92 14.17 7.51
N ASP A 154 -18.02 13.93 6.20
CA ASP A 154 -19.17 14.31 5.38
C ASP A 154 -20.24 13.20 5.38
N SER A 155 -20.32 12.40 6.45
CA SER A 155 -21.20 11.22 6.49
C SER A 155 -22.67 11.61 6.43
N PRO A 156 -23.49 10.89 5.63
CA PRO A 156 -24.94 11.05 5.62
C PRO A 156 -25.59 10.92 7.01
N CYS A 157 -24.94 10.24 7.96
CA CYS A 157 -25.43 10.10 9.32
C CYS A 157 -25.27 11.36 10.19
N HIS A 158 -24.50 12.35 9.74
CA HIS A 158 -24.36 13.66 10.40
C HIS A 158 -25.03 14.80 9.63
N ILE A 159 -25.72 14.50 8.52
CA ILE A 159 -26.52 15.47 7.77
C ILE A 159 -27.92 15.56 8.42
N PRO A 160 -28.38 16.74 8.89
CA PRO A 160 -29.71 16.89 9.48
C PRO A 160 -30.82 16.38 8.56
N GLY A 161 -31.65 15.44 9.05
CA GLY A 161 -32.76 14.84 8.30
C GLY A 161 -32.44 13.56 7.53
N SER A 162 -31.20 13.05 7.61
CA SER A 162 -30.78 11.83 6.91
C SER A 162 -30.73 10.59 7.82
N HIS A 163 -31.79 9.78 7.70
CA HIS A 163 -31.87 8.33 7.89
C HIS A 163 -31.87 7.68 9.29
N SER A 164 -32.89 6.83 9.48
CA SER A 164 -33.18 5.94 10.62
C SER A 164 -32.26 4.71 10.76
N ARG A 165 -31.18 4.62 9.97
CA ARG A 165 -30.24 3.47 9.92
C ARG A 165 -28.86 3.77 10.52
N CYS A 166 -28.66 4.96 11.06
CA CYS A 166 -27.40 5.34 11.67
C CYS A 166 -27.32 4.80 13.10
N GLY A 167 -26.16 4.22 13.45
CA GLY A 167 -25.83 3.86 14.83
C GLY A 167 -25.63 5.09 15.72
N PRO A 168 -25.07 4.93 16.93
CA PRO A 168 -24.70 6.08 17.76
C PRO A 168 -23.86 7.07 16.96
N ALA A 169 -24.25 8.35 17.00
CA ALA A 169 -23.53 9.39 16.27
C ALA A 169 -22.07 9.46 16.77
N PHE A 170 -21.12 9.40 15.84
CA PHE A 170 -19.71 9.64 16.11
C PHE A 170 -19.26 10.72 15.15
N ASP A 171 -19.13 11.95 15.62
CA ASP A 171 -18.97 13.14 14.77
C ASP A 171 -17.62 13.25 14.04
N PHE A 172 -16.72 12.27 14.17
CA PHE A 172 -15.38 12.26 13.58
C PHE A 172 -14.55 13.53 13.83
N ARG A 173 -14.86 14.29 14.91
CA ARG A 173 -14.14 15.51 15.31
C ARG A 173 -12.86 15.23 16.11
N ARG A 174 -12.33 14.02 16.00
CA ARG A 174 -11.06 13.61 16.61
C ARG A 174 -10.31 12.67 15.68
N LEU A 175 -8.99 12.67 15.77
CA LEU A 175 -8.15 11.67 15.13
C LEU A 175 -8.22 10.33 15.86
N GLY A 176 -7.76 9.29 15.17
CA GLY A 176 -7.50 7.97 15.74
C GLY A 176 -6.20 7.92 16.52
N LEU A 177 -5.82 6.71 16.93
CA LEU A 177 -4.49 6.45 17.50
C LEU A 177 -3.41 6.78 16.46
N ARG A 178 -2.24 7.17 16.95
CA ARG A 178 -1.10 7.48 16.09
C ARG A 178 -0.60 6.20 15.40
N THR A 179 -0.28 6.32 14.12
CA THR A 179 0.36 5.27 13.31
C THR A 179 1.77 5.69 12.90
N SER A 180 2.57 4.71 12.47
CA SER A 180 3.89 4.96 11.91
C SER A 180 3.79 5.43 10.45
N ALA A 181 4.61 6.41 10.08
CA ALA A 181 4.71 6.87 8.70
C ALA A 181 6.15 7.23 8.35
N MET A 182 6.55 6.90 7.12
CA MET A 182 7.90 7.18 6.59
C MET A 182 7.79 7.82 5.21
N LEU A 183 8.51 8.93 5.01
CA LEU A 183 8.67 9.58 3.72
C LEU A 183 10.11 9.41 3.24
N ILE A 184 10.29 8.61 2.20
CA ILE A 184 11.60 8.19 1.70
C ILE A 184 11.80 8.78 0.30
N SER A 185 12.76 9.69 0.18
CA SER A 185 13.06 10.36 -1.09
C SER A 185 14.43 11.03 -1.06
N PRO A 186 15.14 11.17 -2.20
CA PRO A 186 16.30 12.05 -2.28
C PRO A 186 15.97 13.52 -2.02
N TRP A 187 14.69 13.90 -2.00
CA TRP A 187 14.23 15.26 -1.73
C TRP A 187 14.00 15.60 -0.25
N VAL A 188 14.12 14.60 0.64
CA VAL A 188 13.97 14.77 2.10
C VAL A 188 15.36 14.89 2.75
N PRO A 189 15.59 15.83 3.70
CA PRO A 189 16.89 15.94 4.37
C PRO A 189 17.23 14.70 5.22
N LYS A 190 18.52 14.37 5.34
CA LYS A 190 18.99 13.14 6.00
C LYS A 190 18.66 13.14 7.49
N GLY A 191 18.10 12.04 7.99
CA GLY A 191 17.85 11.85 9.42
C GLY A 191 16.82 12.81 10.00
N SER A 192 15.91 13.33 9.16
CA SER A 192 14.88 14.27 9.60
C SER A 192 13.75 13.55 10.30
N VAL A 193 13.21 14.20 11.34
CA VAL A 193 11.97 13.80 12.01
C VAL A 193 11.04 15.00 11.99
N PHE A 194 9.86 14.83 11.40
CA PHE A 194 8.84 15.86 11.32
C PHE A 194 7.68 15.52 12.25
N GLN A 195 7.38 16.40 13.19
CA GLN A 195 6.40 16.13 14.25
C GLN A 195 4.99 16.62 13.87
N ARG A 196 4.89 17.77 13.20
CA ARG A 196 3.62 18.41 12.82
C ARG A 196 3.76 19.16 11.50
N PRO A 197 2.65 19.33 10.76
CA PRO A 197 2.68 20.13 9.55
C PRO A 197 2.72 21.62 9.83
N THR A 198 3.11 22.42 8.84
CA THR A 198 3.13 23.89 8.98
C THR A 198 1.78 24.56 8.71
N GLY A 199 0.83 23.81 8.15
CA GLY A 199 -0.53 24.25 7.84
C GLY A 199 -1.32 23.11 7.20
N PRO A 200 -2.48 23.38 6.55
CA PRO A 200 -3.04 24.69 6.18
C PRO A 200 -3.56 25.57 7.32
N THR A 201 -3.83 24.98 8.49
CA THR A 201 -4.32 25.70 9.67
C THR A 201 -3.39 25.46 10.86
N PRO A 202 -3.43 26.29 11.92
CA PRO A 202 -2.62 26.06 13.12
C PRO A 202 -2.89 24.74 13.85
N THR A 203 -4.05 24.12 13.60
CA THR A 203 -4.43 22.84 14.23
C THR A 203 -4.25 21.65 13.31
N SER A 204 -3.79 21.85 12.06
CA SER A 204 -3.56 20.77 11.11
C SER A 204 -2.58 19.75 11.64
N GLU A 205 -2.84 18.48 11.37
CA GLU A 205 -1.97 17.35 11.73
C GLU A 205 -1.65 16.50 10.50
N PHE A 206 -0.59 15.70 10.58
CA PHE A 206 -0.35 14.63 9.61
C PHE A 206 -1.22 13.42 9.98
N GLU A 207 -2.04 12.96 9.02
CA GLU A 207 -2.95 11.82 9.18
C GLU A 207 -3.24 11.19 7.81
N LEU A 208 -4.01 10.10 7.70
CA LEU A 208 -4.14 9.35 6.45
C LEU A 208 -4.72 10.19 5.28
N THR A 209 -5.55 11.19 5.54
CA THR A 209 -6.02 12.13 4.50
C THR A 209 -4.96 13.16 4.07
N SER A 210 -3.80 13.22 4.73
CA SER A 210 -2.60 13.89 4.22
C SER A 210 -2.13 13.27 2.90
N ILE A 211 -2.41 11.98 2.65
CA ILE A 211 -2.07 11.32 1.37
C ILE A 211 -2.85 11.96 0.21
N PRO A 212 -4.20 11.97 0.17
CA PRO A 212 -4.94 12.66 -0.89
C PRO A 212 -4.67 14.17 -0.93
N ALA A 213 -4.43 14.83 0.21
CA ALA A 213 -4.01 16.25 0.23
C ALA A 213 -2.69 16.47 -0.53
N THR A 214 -1.71 15.60 -0.30
CA THR A 214 -0.40 15.61 -0.98
C THR A 214 -0.56 15.32 -2.47
N VAL A 215 -1.31 14.29 -2.84
CA VAL A 215 -1.58 13.92 -4.23
C VAL A 215 -2.26 15.06 -4.98
N LYS A 216 -3.24 15.72 -4.35
CA LYS A 216 -3.90 16.90 -4.90
C LYS A 216 -2.90 18.00 -5.21
N ARG A 217 -1.98 18.31 -4.29
CA ARG A 217 -0.99 19.38 -4.47
C ARG A 217 0.06 19.03 -5.53
N LEU A 218 0.67 17.84 -5.44
CA LEU A 218 1.72 17.41 -6.36
C LEU A 218 1.24 17.35 -7.82
N PHE A 219 -0.03 16.97 -8.04
CA PHE A 219 -0.59 16.87 -9.40
C PHE A 219 -1.53 18.01 -9.78
N ASN A 220 -1.62 19.05 -8.93
CA ASN A 220 -2.47 20.22 -9.14
C ASN A 220 -3.93 19.84 -9.51
N LEU A 221 -4.52 18.93 -8.73
CA LEU A 221 -5.91 18.52 -8.94
C LEU A 221 -6.88 19.63 -8.51
N SER A 222 -8.03 19.71 -9.19
CA SER A 222 -8.94 20.86 -9.09
C SER A 222 -9.49 21.16 -7.69
N VAL A 223 -9.82 20.12 -6.91
CA VAL A 223 -10.51 20.25 -5.62
C VAL A 223 -9.97 19.25 -4.60
N PHE A 224 -10.06 19.61 -3.31
CA PHE A 224 -10.00 18.64 -2.23
C PHE A 224 -11.29 17.80 -2.21
N LEU A 225 -11.22 16.58 -1.68
CA LEU A 225 -12.35 15.65 -1.67
C LEU A 225 -13.37 16.01 -0.58
N THR A 226 -12.91 16.46 0.59
CA THR A 226 -13.71 16.78 1.77
C THR A 226 -13.11 17.98 2.52
N ALA A 227 -13.72 18.39 3.65
CA ALA A 227 -13.09 19.33 4.56
C ALA A 227 -11.86 18.73 5.27
N ARG A 228 -11.78 17.39 5.39
CA ARG A 228 -10.74 16.65 6.09
C ARG A 228 -9.39 16.75 5.39
N ASP A 229 -9.33 16.41 4.10
CA ASP A 229 -8.10 16.49 3.31
C ASP A 229 -7.73 17.93 2.95
N ALA A 230 -8.69 18.86 2.95
CA ALA A 230 -8.41 20.29 2.87
C ALA A 230 -7.76 20.85 4.15
N TRP A 231 -8.02 20.24 5.31
CA TRP A 231 -7.45 20.62 6.61
C TRP A 231 -6.13 19.88 6.92
N ALA A 232 -5.93 18.68 6.41
CA ALA A 232 -4.78 17.85 6.73
C ALA A 232 -3.45 18.50 6.27
N GLY A 233 -2.39 18.25 7.03
CA GLY A 233 -1.03 18.56 6.60
C GLY A 233 -0.69 17.85 5.30
N SER A 234 0.20 18.40 4.48
CA SER A 234 0.57 17.79 3.21
C SER A 234 2.07 17.53 3.16
N PHE A 235 2.47 16.34 2.72
CA PHE A 235 3.85 15.87 2.81
C PHE A 235 4.78 16.55 1.79
N ASP A 236 4.26 17.30 0.82
CA ASP A 236 5.07 18.08 -0.13
C ASP A 236 5.93 19.13 0.58
N GLU A 237 5.52 19.63 1.74
CA GLU A 237 6.32 20.57 2.55
C GLU A 237 7.57 19.92 3.17
N LEU A 238 7.64 18.58 3.18
CA LEU A 238 8.77 17.81 3.70
C LEU A 238 9.87 17.61 2.64
N LEU A 239 9.59 17.94 1.37
CA LEU A 239 10.52 17.89 0.25
C LEU A 239 11.41 19.14 0.23
N GLN A 240 12.23 19.30 1.27
CA GLN A 240 12.91 20.56 1.59
C GLN A 240 14.25 20.78 0.86
N THR A 241 14.77 19.79 0.14
CA THR A 241 16.05 19.98 -0.55
C THR A 241 15.86 20.70 -1.88
N THR A 242 16.80 21.59 -2.23
CA THR A 242 16.77 22.31 -3.52
C THR A 242 17.19 21.45 -4.71
N ARG A 243 17.81 20.30 -4.44
CA ARG A 243 18.33 19.32 -5.40
C ARG A 243 18.16 17.92 -4.80
N PRO A 244 17.96 16.86 -5.62
CA PRO A 244 17.93 15.51 -5.10
C PRO A 244 19.29 15.16 -4.50
N ARG A 245 19.29 14.50 -3.35
CA ARG A 245 20.49 14.00 -2.68
C ARG A 245 21.03 12.76 -3.37
N ASP A 246 22.36 12.74 -3.57
CA ASP A 246 23.07 11.59 -4.14
C ASP A 246 23.55 10.58 -3.06
N ASP A 247 23.46 10.94 -1.78
CA ASP A 247 23.94 10.12 -0.65
C ASP A 247 22.88 9.15 -0.08
N THR A 248 21.80 8.90 -0.82
CA THR A 248 20.78 7.91 -0.44
C THR A 248 21.33 6.48 -0.54
N PRO A 249 21.14 5.60 0.47
CA PRO A 249 21.64 4.22 0.45
C PRO A 249 21.22 3.48 -0.81
N ILE A 250 22.13 2.73 -1.43
CA ILE A 250 21.80 1.88 -2.59
C ILE A 250 21.14 0.59 -2.11
N HIS A 251 21.72 0.00 -1.06
CA HIS A 251 21.19 -1.18 -0.37
C HIS A 251 20.87 -0.84 1.07
N LEU A 252 19.75 -1.36 1.55
CA LEU A 252 19.41 -1.35 2.98
C LEU A 252 20.12 -2.53 3.67
N PRO A 253 20.19 -2.54 5.01
CA PRO A 253 20.56 -3.75 5.75
C PRO A 253 19.70 -4.95 5.34
N ASP A 254 20.19 -6.16 5.55
CA ASP A 254 19.38 -7.35 5.34
C ASP A 254 18.22 -7.37 6.33
N ALA A 255 17.03 -7.73 5.83
CA ALA A 255 15.88 -7.94 6.67
C ALA A 255 16.15 -9.12 7.63
N PRO A 256 15.58 -9.11 8.85
CA PRO A 256 15.66 -10.24 9.76
C PRO A 256 15.22 -11.54 9.07
N LEU A 257 15.74 -12.68 9.55
CA LEU A 257 15.24 -13.96 9.08
C LEU A 257 13.79 -14.16 9.58
N PRO A 258 12.88 -14.64 8.72
CA PRO A 258 11.54 -14.91 9.16
C PRO A 258 11.51 -16.12 10.10
N SER A 259 10.64 -16.05 11.10
CA SER A 259 10.36 -17.11 12.06
C SER A 259 9.83 -18.39 11.40
N ARG A 260 9.18 -18.26 10.23
CA ARG A 260 8.79 -19.36 9.35
C ARG A 260 9.08 -18.99 7.89
N PRO A 261 9.52 -19.94 7.05
CA PRO A 261 9.62 -19.73 5.61
C PRO A 261 8.32 -19.21 4.99
N TRP A 262 8.42 -18.62 3.81
CA TRP A 262 7.26 -18.31 2.99
C TRP A 262 6.54 -19.62 2.61
N ASP A 263 5.22 -19.61 2.70
CA ASP A 263 4.37 -20.72 2.27
C ASP A 263 3.21 -20.17 1.41
N PRO A 264 3.19 -20.43 0.09
CA PRO A 264 4.22 -21.16 -0.65
C PRO A 264 5.56 -20.39 -0.68
N PRO A 265 6.70 -21.08 -0.88
CA PRO A 265 7.99 -20.41 -1.08
C PRO A 265 7.93 -19.48 -2.31
N PRO A 266 8.68 -18.36 -2.34
CA PRO A 266 8.66 -17.44 -3.47
C PRO A 266 9.13 -18.16 -4.74
N GLN A 267 8.51 -17.90 -5.89
CA GLN A 267 8.93 -18.50 -7.16
C GLN A 267 10.41 -18.19 -7.42
N LYS A 268 11.20 -19.25 -7.67
CA LYS A 268 12.66 -19.13 -7.81
C LYS A 268 13.12 -18.63 -9.19
N ASP A 269 12.29 -18.69 -10.23
CA ASP A 269 12.71 -18.41 -11.60
C ASP A 269 11.59 -17.74 -12.42
N ILE A 270 11.79 -16.47 -12.80
CA ILE A 270 11.15 -15.91 -14.01
C ILE A 270 12.25 -15.97 -15.08
N GLY A 271 12.09 -16.90 -16.02
CA GLY A 271 13.03 -17.12 -17.10
C GLY A 271 13.33 -15.85 -17.90
N SER A 272 14.44 -15.88 -18.63
CA SER A 272 14.87 -14.83 -19.56
C SER A 272 13.71 -14.32 -20.46
N PRO A 273 13.72 -13.05 -20.91
CA PRO A 273 12.60 -12.37 -21.60
C PRO A 273 12.10 -12.98 -22.93
N SER A 274 12.62 -14.14 -23.34
CA SER A 274 12.43 -14.71 -24.67
C SER A 274 11.43 -15.88 -24.77
N GLU A 275 10.86 -16.38 -23.68
CA GLU A 275 10.12 -17.67 -23.71
C GLU A 275 8.77 -17.68 -22.99
N MET A 276 7.84 -16.78 -23.33
CA MET A 276 6.43 -16.92 -22.93
C MET A 276 5.53 -17.07 -24.17
N PRO A 277 5.01 -18.27 -24.49
CA PRO A 277 4.05 -18.47 -25.58
C PRO A 277 2.64 -18.03 -25.17
N ARG A 278 1.95 -17.37 -26.09
CA ARG A 278 0.64 -16.69 -25.91
C ARG A 278 -0.61 -17.59 -25.81
N THR A 279 -0.50 -18.88 -25.53
CA THR A 279 -1.64 -19.81 -25.71
C THR A 279 -1.57 -21.00 -24.77
N LEU A 280 -2.64 -21.24 -23.99
CA LEU A 280 -3.17 -22.51 -23.42
C LEU A 280 -4.00 -22.10 -22.18
N ILE A 281 -5.35 -21.97 -22.14
CA ILE A 281 -6.50 -22.76 -22.64
C ILE A 281 -6.58 -24.18 -22.04
N LEU A 282 -7.45 -24.28 -21.01
CA LEU A 282 -8.34 -25.37 -20.57
C LEU A 282 -7.81 -26.69 -19.98
N ASP A 283 -8.53 -27.09 -18.91
CA ASP A 283 -8.85 -28.44 -18.40
C ASP A 283 -8.06 -29.12 -17.25
N ARG A 284 -8.83 -29.32 -16.15
CA ARG A 284 -9.11 -30.57 -15.38
C ARG A 284 -8.26 -31.06 -14.17
N PHE A 285 -8.98 -31.14 -13.03
CA PHE A 285 -9.29 -32.32 -12.17
C PHE A 285 -8.71 -32.49 -10.73
N ASP A 286 -9.68 -32.59 -9.79
CA ASP A 286 -9.87 -33.41 -8.57
C ASP A 286 -8.92 -33.40 -7.34
N ALA A 287 -9.39 -32.70 -6.29
CA ALA A 287 -9.80 -33.19 -4.95
C ALA A 287 -8.89 -34.11 -4.12
N VAL A 288 -8.54 -33.70 -2.88
CA VAL A 288 -8.66 -34.49 -1.62
C VAL A 288 -8.67 -33.56 -0.37
N ASN A 289 -9.61 -33.89 0.54
CA ASN A 289 -9.85 -33.36 1.90
C ASN A 289 -8.63 -33.14 2.82
N SER A 290 -8.68 -32.10 3.68
CA SER A 290 -8.37 -32.15 5.13
C SER A 290 -8.74 -30.86 5.88
N ARG A 291 -9.18 -31.01 7.14
CA ARG A 291 -9.83 -30.02 8.04
C ARG A 291 -8.83 -29.16 8.85
N PRO A 292 -9.26 -28.01 9.43
CA PRO A 292 -8.37 -26.97 9.96
C PRO A 292 -7.89 -27.24 11.39
N GLN A 293 -6.77 -26.63 11.78
CA GLN A 293 -6.33 -26.52 13.18
C GLN A 293 -6.12 -25.06 13.59
N HIS A 294 -6.96 -24.60 14.52
CA HIS A 294 -6.60 -23.57 15.48
C HIS A 294 -5.71 -24.17 16.57
N CYS A 295 -4.67 -23.44 16.97
CA CYS A 295 -4.44 -22.93 18.33
C CYS A 295 -2.95 -22.66 18.60
N SER A 296 -2.70 -21.50 19.23
CA SER A 296 -1.79 -21.26 20.35
C SER A 296 -0.38 -21.89 20.35
N SER A 297 0.62 -21.01 20.53
CA SER A 297 1.88 -21.20 21.28
C SER A 297 2.45 -22.63 21.44
N ILE A 298 3.63 -22.90 20.86
CA ILE A 298 4.80 -23.52 21.52
C ILE A 298 6.00 -23.59 20.55
N HIS A 299 7.17 -23.38 21.14
CA HIS A 299 8.52 -23.41 20.57
C HIS A 299 9.01 -24.79 20.08
N GLY A 300 9.99 -24.77 19.18
CA GLY A 300 11.05 -25.79 19.09
C GLY A 300 10.97 -26.71 17.88
N GLY A 301 11.95 -26.61 16.98
CA GLY A 301 12.18 -27.57 15.91
C GLY A 301 13.44 -27.26 15.10
N GLU A 302 14.47 -28.09 15.27
CA GLU A 302 15.81 -27.97 14.69
C GLU A 302 15.85 -28.48 13.24
N ARG A 303 16.10 -27.57 12.28
CA ARG A 303 16.98 -27.76 11.11
C ARG A 303 16.93 -26.51 10.21
N GLU A 304 18.05 -25.82 10.16
CA GLU A 304 18.28 -24.64 9.32
C GLU A 304 18.35 -25.03 7.83
N MET A 305 17.70 -24.22 6.98
CA MET A 305 17.95 -24.20 5.55
C MET A 305 18.01 -22.73 5.10
N GLU A 306 19.11 -22.38 4.42
CA GLU A 306 19.40 -21.02 3.95
C GLU A 306 18.32 -20.51 2.98
N CYS A 307 17.90 -19.25 3.17
CA CYS A 307 16.98 -18.56 2.27
C CYS A 307 17.77 -17.79 1.19
N ALA A 308 17.62 -18.17 -0.07
CA ALA A 308 18.06 -17.37 -1.22
C ALA A 308 16.94 -16.41 -1.65
N GLY A 309 17.27 -15.13 -1.84
CA GLY A 309 16.36 -14.10 -2.32
C GLY A 309 16.01 -14.23 -3.82
N PRO A 310 15.05 -13.43 -4.33
CA PRO A 310 14.64 -13.45 -5.74
C PRO A 310 15.77 -12.98 -6.66
N GLY A 311 16.04 -13.78 -7.71
CA GLY A 311 17.16 -13.61 -8.65
C GLY A 311 16.97 -12.57 -9.75
N VAL A 312 16.25 -11.48 -9.51
CA VAL A 312 16.13 -10.37 -10.48
C VAL A 312 17.00 -9.21 -10.02
N ALA A 313 18.28 -9.28 -10.36
CA ALA A 313 19.20 -8.15 -10.24
C ALA A 313 19.16 -7.34 -11.54
N ASN A 314 18.73 -6.08 -11.47
CA ASN A 314 18.95 -5.15 -12.58
C ASN A 314 20.45 -4.80 -12.70
N LEU A 315 20.86 -4.20 -13.83
CA LEU A 315 22.27 -3.91 -14.14
C LEU A 315 23.01 -3.06 -13.09
N LYS A 316 22.30 -2.34 -12.21
CA LYS A 316 22.91 -1.61 -11.09
C LYS A 316 23.08 -2.46 -9.83
N GLN A 317 22.25 -3.48 -9.63
CA GLN A 317 22.38 -4.45 -8.53
C GLN A 317 23.49 -5.49 -8.78
N GLN A 318 23.98 -5.58 -10.02
CA GLN A 318 25.10 -6.46 -10.41
C GLN A 318 26.49 -5.81 -10.25
N ARG A 319 26.56 -4.53 -9.86
CA ARG A 319 27.81 -3.78 -9.66
C ARG A 319 27.98 -3.42 -8.19
#